data_AF-A0A1F5ZZ50-F1
#
_entry.id   AF-A0A1F5ZZ50-F1
#
_cell.length_a   1.000
_cell.length_b   1.000
_cell.length_c   1.000
_cell.angle_alpha   90.00
_cell.angle_beta   90.00
_cell.angle_gamma   90.00
#
_symmetry.space_group_name_H-M   'P 1'
#
loop_
_entity.id
_entity.type
_entity.pdbx_description
1 polymer ?
#
loop_
_entity_poly.entity_id
_entity_poly.type
_entity_poly.pdbx_seq_one_letter_code
_entity_poly.pdbx_strand_id
1 'polypeptide(L)'
;MPQGPQRGELLPIKKPEKSVIPTYQSETKPATSGVVSGLKTPTQLSPEIKRAYLTEITLQARLALNGSLEPEKLQRMVYETIAAGIPRESVMSVLKSVGVPITEKSATPAETKPQFDSQKPIDGKTYNALSKRFNDITRKLLRERNREKLDRLNGVPIGKILNGPFQGGDTVEARLAYNQISNLLDEIEGSEQPQLKQIKIAQPAAATRTNKTPVTNSLKVDTSKSPTGETEVTREQLQQETYGRLYGDLLTAFAKSPDITKEEFMKRISEYTKELRLAGPNLGRAVGMVNRFCQTRDLVRSVREQYPDDRALFEHTFGFSPQGEVQVIMGTIDIAFHIPNIEDRARANTGSAQREDRTARTAAEVVISRVHDPLLNGLVITLEYNDTPDVLNHARQHVVNDHIMRMRELRDSNNETLDTMSARIRSGDNPETAIFTYLDSLRGTRLRQASDEIVAFFAGGTRPEQIIQALTNQRTSYGERFRGLTPSLENLIVEGTGEVYRPYIIAQGIIMLGEGYDQSIRDCVDAFHILQSNGYSQEQVVGFLATRPPQDWKSFVTNKTITK
;
A
#
# COMPACT_ATOMS: atom_id res chain seq x y z
N MET A 1 12.15 15.57 -87.87
CA MET A 1 12.96 14.98 -86.77
C MET A 1 12.86 15.92 -85.58
N PRO A 2 12.25 15.50 -84.46
CA PRO A 2 11.87 16.40 -83.38
C PRO A 2 13.02 16.64 -82.39
N GLN A 3 13.06 17.85 -81.86
CA GLN A 3 14.02 18.37 -80.90
C GLN A 3 13.75 17.80 -79.50
N GLY A 4 14.83 17.44 -78.79
CA GLY A 4 14.79 16.89 -77.44
C GLY A 4 14.36 17.90 -76.37
N PRO A 5 13.99 17.42 -75.16
CA PRO A 5 13.41 18.27 -74.14
C PRO A 5 14.48 19.11 -73.43
N GLN A 6 14.13 20.38 -73.18
CA GLN A 6 14.91 21.35 -72.44
C GLN A 6 14.98 20.99 -70.96
N ARG A 7 16.17 21.17 -70.36
CA ARG A 7 16.41 21.10 -68.91
C ARG A 7 15.68 22.24 -68.21
N GLY A 8 14.73 21.92 -67.34
CA GLY A 8 14.12 22.87 -66.42
C GLY A 8 15.07 23.25 -65.28
N GLU A 9 15.16 24.54 -65.01
CA GLU A 9 15.88 25.14 -63.88
C GLU A 9 15.27 24.69 -62.54
N LEU A 10 16.13 24.25 -61.62
CA LEU A 10 15.78 23.95 -60.24
C LEU A 10 15.64 25.26 -59.45
N LEU A 11 14.42 25.56 -59.01
CA LEU A 11 14.17 26.62 -58.03
C LEU A 11 14.83 26.28 -56.68
N PRO A 12 15.34 27.27 -55.93
CA PRO A 12 15.97 27.04 -54.64
C PRO A 12 14.94 26.58 -53.61
N ILE A 13 15.17 25.39 -53.04
CA ILE A 13 14.42 24.86 -51.90
C ILE A 13 14.67 25.77 -50.70
N LYS A 14 13.63 26.50 -50.26
CA LYS A 14 13.63 27.20 -48.97
C LYS A 14 13.81 26.17 -47.86
N LYS A 15 14.88 26.32 -47.06
CA LYS A 15 15.06 25.55 -45.82
C LYS A 15 13.85 25.77 -44.91
N PRO A 16 13.27 24.71 -44.31
CA PRO A 16 12.21 24.88 -43.34
C PRO A 16 12.77 25.59 -42.10
N GLU A 17 12.05 26.63 -41.66
CA GLU A 17 12.27 27.31 -40.40
C GLU A 17 12.17 26.29 -39.26
N LYS A 18 13.18 26.28 -38.40
CA LYS A 18 13.21 25.46 -37.18
C LYS A 18 12.01 25.85 -36.31
N SER A 19 11.02 24.97 -36.20
CA SER A 19 9.99 25.10 -35.17
C SER A 19 10.66 24.93 -33.81
N VAL A 20 10.66 25.99 -33.01
CA VAL A 20 11.06 25.97 -31.62
C VAL A 20 9.98 25.21 -30.84
N ILE A 21 10.20 23.91 -30.64
CA ILE A 21 9.44 23.10 -29.68
C ILE A 21 10.07 23.36 -28.30
N PRO A 22 9.28 23.68 -27.26
CA PRO A 22 9.82 23.94 -25.94
C PRO A 22 10.42 22.65 -25.35
N THR A 23 11.74 22.63 -25.27
CA THR A 23 12.51 21.60 -24.57
C THR A 23 12.23 21.72 -23.07
N TYR A 24 11.61 20.71 -22.47
CA TYR A 24 11.65 20.55 -21.01
C TYR A 24 13.06 20.07 -20.63
N GLN A 25 13.99 21.01 -20.46
CA GLN A 25 15.25 20.75 -19.79
C GLN A 25 15.00 20.76 -18.29
N SER A 26 15.17 19.60 -17.64
CA SER A 26 15.35 19.55 -16.20
C SER A 26 16.73 20.11 -15.87
N GLU A 27 16.82 21.42 -15.64
CA GLU A 27 18.02 22.02 -15.06
C GLU A 27 18.18 21.55 -13.61
N THR A 28 18.98 20.51 -13.40
CA THR A 28 19.58 20.24 -12.10
C THR A 28 20.79 21.15 -11.94
N LYS A 29 20.61 22.30 -11.29
CA LYS A 29 21.69 23.02 -10.60
C LYS A 29 21.70 22.65 -9.12
N PRO A 30 22.87 22.46 -8.49
CA PRO A 30 22.96 22.07 -7.09
C PRO A 30 22.63 23.28 -6.21
N ALA A 31 21.51 23.22 -5.49
CA ALA A 31 21.20 24.17 -4.45
C ALA A 31 22.06 23.86 -3.21
N THR A 32 22.83 24.87 -2.81
CA THR A 32 23.57 24.96 -1.57
C THR A 32 22.67 24.74 -0.36
N SER A 33 23.23 24.05 0.64
CA SER A 33 22.59 23.66 1.90
C SER A 33 22.08 24.87 2.70
N GLY A 34 20.77 25.10 2.67
CA GLY A 34 20.04 25.93 3.63
C GLY A 34 19.25 25.03 4.58
N VAL A 35 19.57 25.09 5.87
CA VAL A 35 18.84 24.40 6.94
C VAL A 35 17.43 25.00 7.03
N VAL A 36 16.42 24.26 6.56
CA VAL A 36 15.00 24.60 6.78
C VAL A 36 14.47 23.70 7.89
N SER A 37 14.34 24.24 9.10
CA SER A 37 13.59 23.63 10.20
C SER A 37 12.09 23.83 9.96
N GLY A 38 11.50 23.00 9.11
CA GLY A 38 10.04 22.92 8.95
C GLY A 38 9.47 21.85 9.87
N LEU A 39 8.93 22.24 11.02
CA LEU A 39 7.97 21.42 11.77
C LEU A 39 6.79 21.13 10.83
N LYS A 40 6.63 19.88 10.37
CA LYS A 40 5.39 19.44 9.73
C LYS A 40 4.31 19.43 10.80
N THR A 41 3.46 20.45 10.80
CA THR A 41 2.15 20.42 11.43
C THR A 41 1.40 19.15 10.99
N PRO A 42 0.51 18.57 11.84
CA PRO A 42 -0.39 17.52 11.38
C PRO A 42 -1.06 18.00 10.11
N THR A 43 -0.92 17.23 9.04
CA THR A 43 -1.39 17.59 7.70
C THR A 43 -2.84 18.06 7.81
N GLN A 44 -3.10 19.34 7.53
CA GLN A 44 -4.45 19.88 7.64
C GLN A 44 -5.34 19.09 6.68
N LEU A 45 -6.28 18.31 7.23
CA LEU A 45 -7.30 17.64 6.44
C LEU A 45 -8.05 18.65 5.58
N SER A 46 -8.35 18.28 4.33
CA SER A 46 -9.12 19.14 3.44
C SER A 46 -10.53 19.41 4.03
N PRO A 47 -11.16 20.54 3.68
CA PRO A 47 -12.53 20.82 4.11
C PRO A 47 -13.53 19.72 3.70
N GLU A 48 -13.36 19.08 2.54
CA GLU A 48 -14.23 17.99 2.10
C GLU A 48 -14.09 16.76 3.00
N ILE A 49 -12.85 16.38 3.34
CA ILE A 49 -12.57 15.25 4.23
C ILE A 49 -13.16 15.50 5.62
N LYS A 50 -12.96 16.71 6.16
CA LYS A 50 -13.56 17.09 7.46
C LYS A 50 -15.07 16.95 7.44
N ARG A 51 -15.72 17.38 6.36
CA ARG A 51 -17.17 17.24 6.19
C ARG A 51 -17.60 15.77 6.08
N ALA A 52 -16.83 14.92 5.41
CA ALA A 52 -17.12 13.49 5.29
C ALA A 52 -17.11 12.78 6.66
N TYR A 53 -16.06 12.96 7.46
CA TYR A 53 -15.99 12.41 8.82
C TYR A 53 -17.15 12.88 9.71
N LEU A 54 -17.48 14.18 9.66
CA LEU A 54 -18.60 14.72 10.44
C LEU A 54 -19.96 14.19 9.98
N THR A 55 -20.14 13.98 8.67
CA THR A 55 -21.35 13.38 8.09
C THR A 55 -21.50 11.92 8.55
N GLU A 56 -20.40 11.16 8.52
CA GLU A 56 -20.37 9.78 9.02
C GLU A 56 -20.75 9.69 10.50
N ILE A 57 -20.14 10.53 11.36
CA ILE A 57 -20.48 10.58 12.79
C ILE A 57 -21.95 10.96 12.98
N THR A 58 -22.47 11.89 12.18
CA THR A 58 -23.90 12.28 12.22
C THR A 58 -24.80 11.08 11.96
N LEU A 59 -24.49 10.27 10.94
CA LEU A 59 -25.28 9.12 10.56
C LEU A 59 -25.23 8.03 11.64
N GLN A 60 -24.02 7.64 12.07
CA GLN A 60 -23.84 6.59 13.08
C GLN A 60 -24.46 6.98 14.42
N ALA A 61 -24.45 8.27 14.76
CA ALA A 61 -25.14 8.77 15.92
C ALA A 61 -26.66 8.59 15.84
N ARG A 62 -27.28 8.79 14.66
CA ARG A 62 -28.71 8.52 14.46
C ARG A 62 -29.04 7.03 14.58
N LEU A 63 -28.17 6.15 14.09
CA LEU A 63 -28.31 4.70 14.27
C LEU A 63 -28.14 4.27 15.72
N ALA A 64 -27.23 4.90 16.47
CA ALA A 64 -27.10 4.59 17.89
C ALA A 64 -28.37 5.00 18.65
N LEU A 65 -28.94 6.16 18.32
CA LEU A 65 -30.17 6.65 18.94
C LEU A 65 -31.40 5.81 18.59
N ASN A 66 -31.45 5.20 17.40
CA ASN A 66 -32.54 4.31 17.01
C ASN A 66 -32.35 2.85 17.47
N GLY A 67 -31.24 2.54 18.16
CA GLY A 67 -30.92 1.20 18.65
C GLY A 67 -30.34 0.24 17.60
N SER A 68 -30.02 0.71 16.40
CA SER A 68 -29.40 -0.11 15.34
C SER A 68 -27.87 -0.19 15.44
N LEU A 69 -27.25 0.62 16.31
CA LEU A 69 -25.81 0.64 16.54
C LEU A 69 -25.52 0.64 18.05
N GLU A 70 -24.65 -0.26 18.50
CA GLU A 70 -24.19 -0.29 19.89
C GLU A 70 -23.46 1.02 20.26
N PRO A 71 -23.78 1.69 21.38
CA PRO A 71 -23.17 2.96 21.79
C PRO A 71 -21.64 2.93 21.87
N GLU A 72 -21.05 1.79 22.24
CA GLU A 72 -19.61 1.59 22.31
C GLU A 72 -18.94 1.67 20.93
N LYS A 73 -19.66 1.27 19.87
CA LYS A 73 -19.17 1.37 18.49
C LYS A 73 -19.14 2.84 18.03
N LEU A 74 -20.19 3.61 18.34
CA LEU A 74 -20.19 5.06 18.10
C LEU A 74 -19.07 5.75 18.88
N GLN A 75 -18.86 5.35 20.15
CA GLN A 75 -17.81 5.94 20.98
C GLN A 75 -16.41 5.67 20.41
N ARG A 76 -16.15 4.46 19.91
CA ARG A 76 -14.89 4.13 19.23
C ARG A 76 -14.67 5.00 18.00
N MET A 77 -15.69 5.15 17.16
CA MET A 77 -15.63 5.99 15.97
C MET A 77 -15.37 7.47 16.29
N VAL A 78 -15.94 7.98 17.37
CA VAL A 78 -15.66 9.35 17.85
C VAL A 78 -14.17 9.50 18.16
N TYR A 79 -13.55 8.52 18.83
CA TYR A 79 -12.11 8.56 19.11
C TYR A 79 -11.26 8.46 17.86
N GLU A 80 -11.61 7.56 16.94
CA GLU A 80 -10.91 7.40 15.65
C GLU A 80 -10.99 8.69 14.82
N THR A 81 -12.15 9.35 14.79
CA THR A 81 -12.37 10.62 14.07
C THR A 81 -11.52 11.76 14.67
N ILE A 82 -11.43 11.83 15.99
CA ILE A 82 -10.57 12.81 16.67
C ILE A 82 -9.09 12.50 16.40
N ALA A 83 -8.70 11.22 16.46
CA ALA A 83 -7.34 10.78 16.18
C ALA A 83 -6.91 11.05 14.72
N ALA A 84 -7.86 11.03 13.78
CA ALA A 84 -7.65 11.43 12.39
C ALA A 84 -7.41 12.94 12.22
N GLY A 85 -7.59 13.75 13.26
CA GLY A 85 -7.32 15.20 13.26
C GLY A 85 -8.55 16.08 13.11
N ILE A 86 -9.76 15.53 13.23
CA ILE A 86 -10.99 16.34 13.31
C ILE A 86 -11.07 17.00 14.69
N PRO A 87 -11.29 18.32 14.78
CA PRO A 87 -11.41 19.00 16.06
C PRO A 87 -12.54 18.40 16.91
N ARG A 88 -12.21 18.10 18.17
CA ARG A 88 -13.14 17.48 19.13
C ARG A 88 -14.43 18.28 19.27
N GLU A 89 -14.34 19.60 19.25
CA GLU A 89 -15.47 20.53 19.33
C GLU A 89 -16.43 20.34 18.16
N SER A 90 -15.90 20.07 16.96
CA SER A 90 -16.71 19.80 15.77
C SER A 90 -17.47 18.49 15.91
N VAL A 91 -16.80 17.43 16.37
CA VAL A 91 -17.43 16.12 16.62
C VAL A 91 -18.51 16.24 17.71
N MET A 92 -18.21 16.94 18.80
CA MET A 92 -19.18 17.17 19.89
C MET A 92 -20.38 18.01 19.44
N SER A 93 -20.16 19.03 18.60
CA SER A 93 -21.22 19.84 18.03
C SER A 93 -22.19 18.98 17.20
N VAL A 94 -21.65 18.12 16.34
CA VAL A 94 -22.44 17.16 15.56
C VAL A 94 -23.24 16.23 16.46
N LEU A 95 -22.61 15.56 17.43
CA LEU A 95 -23.29 14.64 18.35
C LEU A 95 -24.41 15.33 19.14
N LYS A 96 -24.18 16.56 19.61
CA LYS A 96 -25.22 17.38 20.27
C LYS A 96 -26.36 17.73 19.32
N SER A 97 -26.05 18.08 18.07
CA SER A 97 -27.05 18.46 17.07
C SER A 97 -28.03 17.33 16.72
N VAL A 98 -27.61 16.07 16.86
CA VAL A 98 -28.46 14.90 16.65
C VAL A 98 -29.09 14.36 17.94
N GLY A 99 -28.82 14.98 19.09
CA GLY A 99 -29.42 14.60 20.37
C GLY A 99 -28.71 13.46 21.10
N VAL A 100 -27.45 13.12 20.77
CA VAL A 100 -26.70 12.13 21.53
C VAL A 100 -26.33 12.70 22.91
N PRO A 101 -26.70 12.04 24.02
CA PRO A 101 -26.35 12.49 25.35
C PRO A 101 -24.84 12.31 25.59
N ILE A 102 -24.14 13.43 25.69
CA ILE A 102 -22.70 13.46 25.98
C ILE A 102 -22.51 13.70 27.47
N THR A 103 -22.03 12.68 28.18
CA THR A 103 -21.55 12.89 29.55
C THR A 103 -20.08 13.28 29.50
N GLU A 104 -19.77 14.51 29.91
CA GLU A 104 -18.41 14.85 30.28
C GLU A 104 -18.12 14.06 31.55
N LYS A 105 -17.23 13.07 31.47
CA LYS A 105 -16.70 12.48 32.69
C LYS A 105 -15.96 13.62 33.38
N SER A 106 -16.47 14.06 34.53
CA SER A 106 -15.78 15.00 35.40
C SER A 106 -14.36 14.50 35.53
N ALA A 107 -13.40 15.39 35.24
CA ALA A 107 -12.00 15.04 35.33
C ALA A 107 -11.80 14.38 36.68
N THR A 108 -11.32 13.13 36.68
CA THR A 108 -11.17 12.34 37.90
C THR A 108 -10.51 13.26 38.93
N PRO A 109 -11.11 13.48 40.13
CA PRO A 109 -10.52 14.38 41.12
C PRO A 109 -9.07 13.99 41.23
N ALA A 110 -8.18 14.96 40.95
CA ALA A 110 -6.77 14.74 40.69
C ALA A 110 -6.30 13.59 41.55
N GLU A 111 -6.06 12.42 40.94
CA GLU A 111 -5.55 11.27 41.67
C GLU A 111 -4.39 11.82 42.47
N THR A 112 -4.54 11.80 43.80
CA THR A 112 -3.54 12.35 44.70
C THR A 112 -2.30 11.60 44.34
N LYS A 113 -1.34 12.29 43.69
CA LYS A 113 -0.15 11.65 43.11
C LYS A 113 0.40 10.74 44.20
N PRO A 114 0.60 9.44 43.93
CA PRO A 114 1.08 8.53 44.96
C PRO A 114 2.42 9.08 45.45
N GLN A 115 2.40 9.69 46.64
CA GLN A 115 3.59 10.22 47.26
C GLN A 115 4.41 9.00 47.68
N PHE A 116 5.53 8.79 47.00
CA PHE A 116 6.33 7.61 47.19
C PHE A 116 6.93 7.63 48.60
N ASP A 117 6.57 6.63 49.41
CA ASP A 117 7.05 6.46 50.78
C ASP A 117 8.48 5.93 50.73
N SER A 118 9.46 6.79 51.04
CA SER A 118 10.88 6.45 51.02
C SER A 118 11.27 5.34 52.00
N GLN A 119 10.38 4.96 52.91
CA GLN A 119 10.61 3.85 53.84
C GLN A 119 10.01 2.52 53.37
N LYS A 120 9.21 2.49 52.30
CA LYS A 120 8.62 1.25 51.77
C LYS A 120 9.37 0.72 50.55
N PRO A 121 9.47 -0.62 50.42
CA PRO A 121 10.06 -1.22 49.24
C PRO A 121 9.34 -0.85 47.94
N ILE A 122 10.12 -0.60 46.88
CA ILE A 122 9.56 -0.44 45.54
C ILE A 122 9.07 -1.81 45.06
N ASP A 123 7.76 -1.99 44.95
CA ASP A 123 7.24 -3.22 44.35
C ASP A 123 7.53 -3.28 42.84
N GLY A 124 7.57 -4.49 42.28
CA GLY A 124 7.89 -4.68 40.85
C GLY A 124 6.90 -3.97 39.91
N LYS A 125 5.67 -3.73 40.36
CA LYS A 125 4.64 -3.02 39.57
C LYS A 125 4.98 -1.55 39.43
N THR A 126 5.43 -0.92 40.52
CA THR A 126 5.85 0.48 40.59
C THR A 126 7.12 0.70 39.76
N TYR A 127 8.08 -0.22 39.86
CA TYR A 127 9.28 -0.22 39.04
C TYR A 127 8.98 -0.31 37.54
N ASN A 128 8.09 -1.23 37.13
CA ASN A 128 7.70 -1.41 35.74
C ASN A 128 6.97 -0.18 35.18
N ALA A 129 6.12 0.46 36.00
CA ALA A 129 5.42 1.68 35.62
C ALA A 129 6.40 2.84 35.34
N LEU A 130 7.41 3.02 36.20
CA LEU A 130 8.42 4.06 36.01
C LEU A 130 9.31 3.79 34.80
N SER A 131 9.77 2.55 34.61
CA SER A 131 10.58 2.16 33.46
C SER A 131 9.84 2.38 32.14
N LYS A 132 8.54 2.03 32.12
CA LYS A 132 7.69 2.30 30.96
C LYS A 132 7.56 3.80 30.69
N ARG A 133 7.28 4.61 31.74
CA ARG A 133 7.15 6.07 31.63
C ARG A 133 8.44 6.72 31.14
N PHE A 134 9.59 6.30 31.65
CA PHE A 134 10.91 6.75 31.19
C PHE A 134 11.10 6.48 29.69
N ASN A 135 10.83 5.24 29.25
CA ASN A 135 10.97 4.85 27.85
C ASN A 135 10.00 5.61 26.93
N ASP A 136 8.78 5.88 27.39
CA ASP A 136 7.79 6.65 26.64
C ASP A 136 8.23 8.11 26.45
N ILE A 137 8.78 8.73 27.50
CA ILE A 137 9.31 10.11 27.45
C ILE A 137 10.57 10.16 26.58
N THR A 138 11.51 9.22 26.71
CA THR A 138 12.69 9.12 25.84
C THR A 138 12.29 9.04 24.37
N ARG A 139 11.33 8.17 24.03
CA ARG A 139 10.80 8.06 22.65
C ARG A 139 10.09 9.33 22.18
N LYS A 140 9.42 10.06 23.07
CA LYS A 140 8.80 11.35 22.76
C LYS A 140 9.88 12.41 22.46
N LEU A 141 10.87 12.57 23.34
CA LEU A 141 11.95 13.55 23.18
C LEU A 141 12.82 13.27 21.94
N LEU A 142 13.06 12.00 21.61
CA LEU A 142 13.74 11.60 20.37
C LEU A 142 12.96 12.02 19.12
N ARG A 143 11.63 11.85 19.12
CA ARG A 143 10.75 12.28 18.03
C ARG A 143 10.71 13.81 17.89
N GLU A 144 10.69 14.52 19.02
CA GLU A 144 10.69 15.99 19.09
C GLU A 144 12.07 16.61 18.84
N ARG A 145 13.14 15.79 18.76
CA ARG A 145 14.54 16.21 18.65
C ARG A 145 14.98 17.19 19.75
N ASN A 146 14.37 17.08 20.95
CA ASN A 146 14.68 17.95 22.08
C ASN A 146 15.92 17.43 22.84
N ARG A 147 17.11 17.73 22.29
CA ARG A 147 18.39 17.24 22.81
C ARG A 147 18.67 17.68 24.25
N GLU A 148 18.31 18.92 24.62
CA GLU A 148 18.55 19.44 25.97
C GLU A 148 17.83 18.62 27.05
N LYS A 149 16.52 18.37 26.86
CA LYS A 149 15.76 17.53 27.80
C LYS A 149 16.20 16.07 27.78
N LEU A 150 16.62 15.57 26.61
CA LEU A 150 17.12 14.21 26.46
C LEU A 150 18.47 14.02 27.16
N ASP A 151 19.38 15.00 27.09
CA ASP A 151 20.67 14.98 27.77
C ASP A 151 20.49 15.08 29.29
N ARG A 152 19.54 15.91 29.75
CA ARG A 152 19.12 15.94 31.17
C ARG A 152 18.56 14.60 31.63
N LEU A 153 17.74 13.95 30.80
CA LEU A 153 17.16 12.63 31.08
C LEU A 153 18.22 11.52 31.09
N ASN A 154 19.18 11.56 30.17
CA ASN A 154 20.29 10.62 30.05
C ASN A 154 21.36 10.81 31.13
N GLY A 155 21.49 12.04 31.66
CA GLY A 155 22.36 12.35 32.79
C GLY A 155 21.87 11.73 34.12
N VAL A 156 20.63 11.25 34.15
CA VAL A 156 20.13 10.45 35.28
C VAL A 156 20.75 9.06 35.18
N PRO A 157 21.34 8.51 36.26
CA PRO A 157 21.99 7.21 36.26
C PRO A 157 20.97 6.04 36.22
N ILE A 158 19.90 6.19 35.45
CA ILE A 158 18.87 5.18 35.24
C ILE A 158 19.46 3.92 34.62
N GLY A 159 20.43 4.04 33.71
CA GLY A 159 21.11 2.86 33.15
C GLY A 159 21.82 2.02 34.22
N LYS A 160 22.29 2.63 35.31
CA LYS A 160 22.89 1.92 36.46
C LYS A 160 21.84 1.29 37.39
N ILE A 161 20.63 1.84 37.42
CA ILE A 161 19.49 1.35 38.22
C ILE A 161 18.67 0.29 37.45
N LEU A 162 18.61 0.38 36.13
CA LEU A 162 17.82 -0.48 35.26
C LEU A 162 18.63 -1.63 34.64
N ASN A 163 19.93 -1.44 34.37
CA ASN A 163 20.75 -2.40 33.60
C ASN A 163 22.05 -2.87 34.29
N GLY A 164 22.31 -2.48 35.55
CA GLY A 164 23.47 -2.94 36.31
C GLY A 164 23.16 -4.10 37.26
N PRO A 165 24.09 -5.04 37.53
CA PRO A 165 23.95 -5.99 38.63
C PRO A 165 24.18 -5.26 39.96
N PHE A 166 23.16 -4.56 40.44
CA PHE A 166 23.16 -4.04 41.80
C PHE A 166 22.91 -5.23 42.74
N GLN A 167 23.96 -5.71 43.40
CA GLN A 167 23.86 -6.80 44.38
C GLN A 167 23.13 -6.40 45.69
N GLY A 168 22.60 -5.18 45.78
CA GLY A 168 21.77 -4.73 46.90
C GLY A 168 20.35 -4.47 46.42
N GLY A 169 19.39 -5.31 46.83
CA GLY A 169 17.97 -5.02 46.68
C GLY A 169 17.58 -3.72 47.39
N ASP A 170 16.43 -3.14 47.00
CA ASP A 170 15.68 -2.07 47.69
C ASP A 170 16.46 -1.15 48.64
N THR A 171 17.54 -0.53 48.15
CA THR A 171 18.38 0.35 48.98
C THR A 171 17.78 1.76 49.06
N VAL A 172 18.17 2.51 50.10
CA VAL A 172 17.72 3.90 50.30
C VAL A 172 18.14 4.78 49.12
N GLU A 173 19.31 4.52 48.53
CA GLU A 173 19.83 5.23 47.36
C GLU A 173 18.99 4.98 46.10
N ALA A 174 18.53 3.75 45.88
CA ALA A 174 17.64 3.41 44.76
C ALA A 174 16.28 4.12 44.90
N ARG A 175 15.75 4.24 46.13
CA ARG A 175 14.50 4.95 46.43
C ARG A 175 14.62 6.46 46.29
N LEU A 176 15.75 7.04 46.71
CA LEU A 176 16.04 8.47 46.50
C LEU A 176 16.18 8.81 45.02
N ALA A 177 16.87 7.97 44.26
CA ALA A 177 16.99 8.13 42.81
C ALA A 177 15.62 8.01 42.11
N TYR A 178 14.74 7.12 42.58
CA TYR A 178 13.38 6.96 42.06
C TYR A 178 12.57 8.27 42.16
N ASN A 179 12.62 8.96 43.30
CA ASN A 179 11.94 10.24 43.49
C ASN A 179 12.52 11.34 42.59
N GLN A 180 13.84 11.37 42.42
CA GLN A 180 14.52 12.31 41.52
C GLN A 180 14.12 12.07 40.05
N ILE A 181 14.05 10.81 39.63
CA ILE A 181 13.56 10.43 38.30
C ILE A 181 12.13 10.91 38.12
N SER A 182 11.23 10.54 39.03
CA SER A 182 9.80 10.88 38.90
C SER A 182 9.59 12.40 38.80
N ASN A 183 10.28 13.18 39.62
CA ASN A 183 10.21 14.65 39.57
C ASN A 183 10.78 15.22 38.27
N LEU A 184 11.88 14.66 37.75
CA LEU A 184 12.42 15.08 36.47
C LEU A 184 11.50 14.72 35.30
N LEU A 185 10.87 13.54 35.33
CA LEU A 185 9.88 13.15 34.31
C LEU A 185 8.67 14.10 34.33
N ASP A 186 8.19 14.47 35.53
CA ASP A 186 7.14 15.48 35.71
C ASP A 186 7.56 16.86 35.15
N GLU A 187 8.79 17.29 35.40
CA GLU A 187 9.33 18.56 34.86
C GLU A 187 9.45 18.53 33.33
N ILE A 188 9.96 17.42 32.77
CA ILE A 188 10.14 17.23 31.33
C ILE A 188 8.80 17.24 30.61
N GLU A 189 7.79 16.59 31.18
CA GLU A 189 6.42 16.54 30.66
C GLU A 189 5.68 17.87 30.79
N GLY A 190 6.16 18.77 31.66
CA GLY A 190 5.51 20.03 32.02
C GLY A 190 4.37 19.79 33.00
N SER A 191 4.31 20.57 34.07
CA SER A 191 3.26 20.51 35.12
C SER A 191 1.86 20.91 34.64
N GLU A 192 1.64 21.06 33.33
CA GLU A 192 0.34 21.27 32.71
C GLU A 192 0.11 20.23 31.61
N GLN A 193 -0.26 19.01 32.00
CA GLN A 193 -1.13 18.25 31.09
C GLN A 193 -2.54 18.83 31.23
N PRO A 194 -3.17 19.33 30.15
CA PRO A 194 -4.61 19.51 30.16
C PRO A 194 -5.21 18.12 30.37
N GLN A 195 -5.83 17.90 31.53
CA GLN A 195 -6.52 16.65 31.83
C GLN A 195 -7.49 16.37 30.68
N LEU A 196 -7.18 15.36 29.86
CA LEU A 196 -8.02 14.96 28.74
C LEU A 196 -9.38 14.56 29.30
N LYS A 197 -10.36 15.47 29.21
CA LYS A 197 -11.76 15.18 29.54
C LYS A 197 -12.15 13.91 28.80
N GLN A 198 -12.51 12.83 29.49
CA GLN A 198 -12.97 11.61 28.82
C GLN A 198 -14.43 11.82 28.39
N ILE A 199 -14.73 11.61 27.10
CA ILE A 199 -16.11 11.57 26.60
C ILE A 199 -16.66 10.18 26.92
N LYS A 200 -17.84 10.11 27.54
CA LYS A 200 -18.62 8.87 27.57
C LYS A 200 -19.98 9.13 26.94
N ILE A 201 -20.33 8.32 25.94
CA ILE A 201 -21.67 8.33 25.35
C ILE A 201 -22.58 7.57 26.31
N ALA A 202 -23.62 8.22 26.81
CA ALA A 202 -24.55 7.56 27.73
C ALA A 202 -25.42 6.57 26.95
N GLN A 203 -25.64 5.39 27.52
CA GLN A 203 -26.63 4.46 26.98
C GLN A 203 -28.03 5.10 27.14
N PRO A 204 -28.88 5.11 26.09
CA PRO A 204 -30.28 5.49 26.25
C PRO A 204 -30.96 4.55 27.24
N ALA A 205 -31.88 5.07 28.06
CA ALA A 205 -32.58 4.30 29.08
C ALA A 205 -33.30 3.11 28.43
N ALA A 206 -32.81 1.89 28.68
CA ALA A 206 -33.36 0.68 28.11
C ALA A 206 -34.76 0.39 28.68
N ALA A 207 -35.75 0.23 27.79
CA ALA A 207 -37.01 -0.43 28.12
C ALA A 207 -36.70 -1.89 28.48
N THR A 208 -37.12 -2.27 29.69
CA THR A 208 -36.72 -3.50 30.37
C THR A 208 -37.32 -4.73 29.67
N ARG A 209 -36.49 -5.55 29.02
CA ARG A 209 -36.82 -6.95 28.67
C ARG A 209 -35.87 -7.88 29.41
N THR A 210 -36.40 -8.56 30.42
CA THR A 210 -35.71 -9.57 31.21
C THR A 210 -35.93 -10.96 30.62
N ASN A 211 -34.85 -11.63 30.23
CA ASN A 211 -34.75 -13.10 30.31
C ASN A 211 -33.29 -13.47 30.61
N LYS A 212 -33.10 -14.18 31.73
CA LYS A 212 -31.83 -14.72 32.22
C LYS A 212 -31.85 -16.24 32.05
N THR A 213 -30.74 -16.80 31.57
CA THR A 213 -30.37 -18.20 31.81
C THR A 213 -28.87 -18.25 32.11
N PRO A 214 -28.41 -19.03 33.11
CA PRO A 214 -27.00 -19.04 33.53
C PRO A 214 -26.19 -20.10 32.77
N VAL A 215 -24.92 -19.81 32.47
CA VAL A 215 -23.92 -20.78 32.03
C VAL A 215 -22.75 -20.76 33.01
N THR A 216 -22.28 -21.97 33.30
CA THR A 216 -21.34 -22.42 34.33
C THR A 216 -19.86 -22.08 34.06
N ASN A 217 -19.17 -21.63 35.12
CA ASN A 217 -17.72 -21.73 35.38
C ASN A 217 -17.27 -23.22 35.41
N SER A 218 -16.01 -23.66 35.33
CA SER A 218 -14.66 -23.19 34.95
C SER A 218 -13.76 -24.43 35.15
N LEU A 219 -12.72 -24.64 34.33
CA LEU A 219 -11.42 -25.22 34.75
C LEU A 219 -10.44 -25.22 33.56
N LYS A 220 -9.45 -24.31 33.63
CA LYS A 220 -8.23 -24.35 32.81
C LYS A 220 -7.07 -24.68 33.75
N VAL A 221 -6.34 -25.73 33.41
CA VAL A 221 -5.08 -26.13 34.03
C VAL A 221 -3.97 -25.28 33.40
N ASP A 222 -3.13 -24.73 34.27
CA ASP A 222 -2.02 -23.83 33.98
C ASP A 222 -0.73 -24.67 33.90
N THR A 223 -0.01 -24.58 32.78
CA THR A 223 1.35 -25.14 32.65
C THR A 223 2.31 -24.04 32.25
N SER A 224 2.99 -23.53 33.29
CA SER A 224 4.31 -22.88 33.34
C SER A 224 5.00 -22.57 32.00
N LYS A 225 5.07 -21.28 31.66
CA LYS A 225 6.00 -20.71 30.68
C LYS A 225 7.32 -20.33 31.33
N SER A 226 8.42 -20.83 30.79
CA SER A 226 9.76 -20.25 30.93
C SER A 226 9.93 -19.09 29.94
N PRO A 227 10.61 -17.97 30.31
CA PRO A 227 10.81 -16.84 29.42
C PRO A 227 12.17 -16.92 28.73
N THR A 228 12.20 -17.47 27.52
CA THR A 228 13.28 -17.18 26.56
C THR A 228 12.64 -16.36 25.44
N GLY A 229 12.91 -15.06 25.44
CA GLY A 229 12.30 -14.04 24.58
C GLY A 229 12.76 -14.06 23.12
N GLU A 230 12.98 -15.23 22.55
CA GLU A 230 13.09 -15.39 21.10
C GLU A 230 11.68 -15.64 20.57
N THR A 231 11.15 -14.67 19.81
CA THR A 231 9.94 -14.88 19.01
C THR A 231 10.23 -16.01 18.04
N GLU A 232 9.75 -17.21 18.37
CA GLU A 232 9.84 -18.41 17.54
C GLU A 232 9.30 -18.06 16.14
N VAL A 233 10.18 -17.98 15.14
CA VAL A 233 9.79 -17.74 13.76
C VAL A 233 8.87 -18.88 13.37
N THR A 234 7.63 -18.56 13.04
CA THR A 234 6.65 -19.58 12.71
C THR A 234 7.11 -20.35 11.47
N ARG A 235 6.86 -21.66 11.43
CA ARG A 235 7.16 -22.50 10.26
C ARG A 235 6.59 -21.90 8.96
N GLU A 236 5.42 -21.26 9.04
CA GLU A 236 4.79 -20.58 7.92
C GLU A 236 5.62 -19.40 7.39
N GLN A 237 6.15 -18.56 8.28
CA GLN A 237 7.02 -17.43 7.91
C GLN A 237 8.29 -17.91 7.21
N LEU A 238 8.93 -18.97 7.71
CA LEU A 238 10.13 -19.55 7.10
C LEU A 238 9.83 -20.11 5.70
N GLN A 239 8.68 -20.77 5.54
CA GLN A 239 8.23 -21.26 4.24
C GLN A 239 7.98 -20.10 3.27
N GLN A 240 7.30 -19.04 3.70
CA GLN A 240 7.05 -17.86 2.86
C GLN A 240 8.34 -17.15 2.48
N GLU A 241 9.31 -17.08 3.39
CA GLU A 241 10.62 -16.54 3.06
C GLU A 241 11.33 -17.38 2.00
N THR A 242 11.28 -18.70 2.16
CA THR A 242 11.84 -19.61 1.18
C THR A 242 11.23 -19.38 -0.20
N TYR A 243 9.91 -19.22 -0.29
CA TYR A 243 9.24 -19.01 -1.58
C TYR A 243 9.65 -17.70 -2.24
N GLY A 244 9.71 -16.60 -1.48
CA GLY A 244 10.13 -15.33 -2.05
C GLY A 244 11.57 -15.35 -2.53
N ARG A 245 12.48 -16.03 -1.80
CA ARG A 245 13.86 -16.26 -2.26
C ARG A 245 13.89 -17.08 -3.56
N LEU A 246 13.23 -18.25 -3.56
CA LEU A 246 13.15 -19.09 -4.75
C LEU A 246 12.61 -18.32 -5.95
N TYR A 247 11.54 -17.53 -5.79
CA TYR A 247 10.96 -16.75 -6.88
C TYR A 247 11.89 -15.64 -7.35
N GLY A 248 12.55 -14.94 -6.43
CA GLY A 248 13.56 -13.95 -6.78
C GLY A 248 14.75 -14.54 -7.52
N ASP A 249 15.19 -15.72 -7.12
CA ASP A 249 16.33 -16.42 -7.74
C ASP A 249 15.95 -16.97 -9.12
N LEU A 250 14.72 -17.44 -9.31
CA LEU A 250 14.17 -17.80 -10.62
C LEU A 250 14.06 -16.57 -11.53
N LEU A 251 13.50 -15.46 -11.05
CA LEU A 251 13.42 -14.20 -11.78
C LEU A 251 14.79 -13.67 -12.18
N THR A 252 15.75 -13.72 -11.27
CA THR A 252 17.14 -13.33 -11.52
C THR A 252 17.76 -14.21 -12.61
N ALA A 253 17.48 -15.51 -12.58
CA ALA A 253 17.97 -16.45 -13.57
C ALA A 253 17.32 -16.23 -14.95
N PHE A 254 16.02 -15.92 -15.00
CA PHE A 254 15.32 -15.53 -16.24
C PHE A 254 15.99 -14.32 -16.90
N ALA A 255 16.34 -13.30 -16.10
CA ALA A 255 16.97 -12.08 -16.60
C ALA A 255 18.44 -12.28 -17.03
N LYS A 256 19.23 -13.05 -16.26
CA LYS A 256 20.68 -13.21 -16.49
C LYS A 256 21.05 -14.32 -17.46
N SER A 257 20.16 -15.28 -17.69
CA SER A 257 20.45 -16.48 -18.47
C SER A 257 19.25 -16.82 -19.35
N PRO A 258 18.96 -16.03 -20.40
CA PRO A 258 17.77 -16.22 -21.21
C PRO A 258 17.70 -17.61 -21.85
N ASP A 259 18.84 -18.23 -22.15
CA ASP A 259 18.96 -19.55 -22.78
C ASP A 259 19.01 -20.73 -21.80
N ILE A 260 18.89 -20.48 -20.50
CA ILE A 260 18.90 -21.54 -19.48
C ILE A 260 17.84 -22.60 -19.77
N THR A 261 18.23 -23.86 -19.66
CA THR A 261 17.36 -24.99 -19.99
C THR A 261 16.33 -25.24 -18.89
N LYS A 262 15.25 -25.94 -19.24
CA LYS A 262 14.25 -26.36 -18.26
C LYS A 262 14.88 -27.30 -17.21
N GLU A 263 15.77 -28.17 -17.63
CA GLU A 263 16.48 -29.12 -16.79
C GLU A 263 17.34 -28.40 -15.74
N GLU A 264 18.03 -27.33 -16.13
CA GLU A 264 18.81 -26.50 -15.20
C GLU A 264 17.91 -25.77 -14.18
N PHE A 265 16.74 -25.27 -14.61
CA PHE A 265 15.77 -24.71 -13.68
C PHE A 265 15.24 -25.73 -12.69
N MET A 266 14.88 -26.92 -13.18
CA MET A 266 14.36 -27.99 -12.34
C MET A 266 15.42 -28.48 -11.35
N LYS A 267 16.69 -28.50 -11.75
CA LYS A 267 17.82 -28.77 -10.83
C LYS A 267 17.88 -27.73 -9.72
N ARG A 268 17.80 -26.43 -10.04
CA ARG A 268 17.75 -25.36 -9.02
C ARG A 268 16.57 -25.55 -8.07
N ILE A 269 15.35 -25.76 -8.60
CA ILE A 269 14.15 -26.03 -7.77
C ILE A 269 14.39 -27.24 -6.85
N SER A 270 15.01 -28.31 -7.36
CA SER A 270 15.34 -29.49 -6.56
C SER A 270 16.33 -29.17 -5.43
N GLU A 271 17.29 -28.27 -5.63
CA GLU A 271 18.23 -27.83 -4.60
C GLU A 271 17.49 -27.08 -3.48
N TYR A 272 16.64 -26.10 -3.82
CA TYR A 272 15.78 -25.41 -2.84
C TYR A 272 14.81 -26.36 -2.13
N THR A 273 14.28 -27.35 -2.84
CA THR A 273 13.36 -28.34 -2.28
C THR A 273 14.03 -29.17 -1.19
N LYS A 274 15.30 -29.54 -1.39
CA LYS A 274 16.09 -30.29 -0.40
C LYS A 274 16.47 -29.42 0.79
N GLU A 275 16.98 -28.23 0.53
CA GLU A 275 17.48 -27.32 1.58
C GLU A 275 16.35 -26.82 2.49
N LEU A 276 15.20 -26.48 1.90
CA LEU A 276 14.15 -25.71 2.58
C LEU A 276 12.82 -26.46 2.68
N ARG A 277 12.83 -27.77 2.38
CA ARG A 277 11.69 -28.70 2.52
C ARG A 277 10.43 -28.19 1.81
N LEU A 278 10.59 -27.68 0.60
CA LEU A 278 9.45 -27.21 -0.20
C LEU A 278 8.56 -28.38 -0.61
N ALA A 279 7.25 -28.24 -0.39
CA ALA A 279 6.30 -29.30 -0.72
C ALA A 279 4.92 -28.70 -1.05
N GLY A 280 4.07 -29.53 -1.68
CA GLY A 280 2.67 -29.21 -1.91
C GLY A 280 2.44 -28.12 -2.97
N PRO A 281 1.38 -27.30 -2.81
CA PRO A 281 0.93 -26.35 -3.84
C PRO A 281 2.01 -25.38 -4.31
N ASN A 282 2.92 -24.95 -3.43
CA ASN A 282 3.92 -23.95 -3.78
C ASN A 282 5.06 -24.51 -4.63
N LEU A 283 5.47 -25.77 -4.42
CA LEU A 283 6.38 -26.45 -5.36
C LEU A 283 5.72 -26.55 -6.74
N GLY A 284 4.44 -26.89 -6.78
CA GLY A 284 3.64 -26.88 -8.02
C GLY A 284 3.63 -25.51 -8.71
N ARG A 285 3.52 -24.42 -7.95
CA ARG A 285 3.59 -23.05 -8.50
C ARG A 285 4.97 -22.73 -9.08
N ALA A 286 6.06 -23.06 -8.37
CA ALA A 286 7.42 -22.84 -8.86
C ALA A 286 7.71 -23.61 -10.17
N VAL A 287 7.31 -24.89 -10.22
CA VAL A 287 7.41 -25.71 -11.44
C VAL A 287 6.54 -25.12 -12.56
N GLY A 288 5.33 -24.66 -12.22
CA GLY A 288 4.44 -23.97 -13.16
C GLY A 288 5.05 -22.70 -13.75
N MET A 289 5.76 -21.90 -12.94
CA MET A 289 6.45 -20.70 -13.40
C MET A 289 7.55 -21.03 -14.40
N VAL A 290 8.39 -22.03 -14.12
CA VAL A 290 9.45 -22.49 -15.03
C VAL A 290 8.86 -22.98 -16.35
N ASN A 291 7.80 -23.79 -16.30
CA ASN A 291 7.14 -24.28 -17.50
C ASN A 291 6.60 -23.13 -18.36
N ARG A 292 5.92 -22.16 -17.74
CA ARG A 292 5.40 -20.99 -18.45
C ARG A 292 6.52 -20.15 -19.05
N PHE A 293 7.59 -19.90 -18.30
CA PHE A 293 8.76 -19.17 -18.80
C PHE A 293 9.34 -19.82 -20.04
N CYS A 294 9.65 -21.13 -20.00
CA CYS A 294 10.21 -21.82 -21.15
C CYS A 294 9.26 -21.81 -22.35
N GLN A 295 7.97 -22.08 -22.13
CA GLN A 295 6.96 -22.05 -23.20
C GLN A 295 6.85 -20.68 -23.85
N THR A 296 6.75 -19.62 -23.04
CA THR A 296 6.66 -18.24 -23.54
C THR A 296 7.93 -17.82 -24.27
N ARG A 297 9.11 -18.15 -23.74
CA ARG A 297 10.39 -17.86 -24.39
C ARG A 297 10.50 -18.56 -25.74
N ASP A 298 10.20 -19.86 -25.78
CA ASP A 298 10.32 -20.65 -27.00
C ASP A 298 9.33 -20.15 -28.07
N LEU A 299 8.11 -19.74 -27.66
CA LEU A 299 7.15 -19.06 -28.53
C LEU A 299 7.72 -17.75 -29.11
N VAL A 300 8.18 -16.83 -28.25
CA VAL A 300 8.75 -15.54 -28.68
C VAL A 300 9.92 -15.74 -29.64
N ARG A 301 10.80 -16.71 -29.36
CA ARG A 301 11.93 -17.05 -30.23
C ARG A 301 11.46 -17.59 -31.58
N SER A 302 10.52 -18.53 -31.58
CA SER A 302 10.01 -19.13 -32.83
C SER A 302 9.35 -18.10 -33.75
N VAL A 303 8.62 -17.14 -33.17
CA VAL A 303 8.02 -16.03 -33.93
C VAL A 303 9.09 -15.14 -34.54
N ARG A 304 10.16 -14.81 -33.80
CA ARG A 304 11.26 -14.02 -34.36
C ARG A 304 12.04 -14.77 -35.46
N GLU A 305 12.23 -16.07 -35.31
CA GLU A 305 12.87 -16.91 -36.33
C GLU A 305 12.02 -16.96 -37.61
N GLN A 306 10.69 -17.03 -37.49
CA GLN A 306 9.76 -17.04 -38.61
C GLN A 306 9.64 -15.67 -39.30
N TYR A 307 9.73 -14.58 -38.53
CA TYR A 307 9.63 -13.19 -39.02
C TYR A 307 10.88 -12.38 -38.65
N PRO A 308 12.00 -12.59 -39.36
CA PRO A 308 13.26 -11.90 -39.06
C PRO A 308 13.24 -10.41 -39.41
N ASP A 309 12.35 -9.98 -40.30
CA ASP A 309 12.14 -8.56 -40.66
C ASP A 309 11.14 -7.90 -39.70
N ASP A 310 11.49 -6.72 -39.19
CA ASP A 310 10.71 -6.02 -38.17
C ASP A 310 9.34 -5.56 -38.68
N ARG A 311 9.23 -5.19 -39.97
CA ARG A 311 7.95 -4.78 -40.57
C ARG A 311 7.04 -5.99 -40.78
N ALA A 312 7.61 -7.11 -41.22
CA ALA A 312 6.87 -8.37 -41.37
C ALA A 312 6.37 -8.89 -40.01
N LEU A 313 7.21 -8.82 -38.97
CA LEU A 313 6.82 -9.20 -37.60
C LEU A 313 5.73 -8.27 -37.05
N PHE A 314 5.82 -6.96 -37.30
CA PHE A 314 4.75 -6.01 -36.96
C PHE A 314 3.43 -6.38 -37.66
N GLU A 315 3.47 -6.65 -38.96
CA GLU A 315 2.28 -7.00 -39.74
C GLU A 315 1.65 -8.31 -39.27
N HIS A 316 2.46 -9.33 -38.98
CA HIS A 316 1.99 -10.57 -38.36
C HIS A 316 1.32 -10.32 -37.01
N THR A 317 1.96 -9.48 -36.18
CA THR A 317 1.49 -9.21 -34.81
C THR A 317 0.19 -8.41 -34.81
N PHE A 318 0.08 -7.35 -35.62
CA PHE A 318 -1.06 -6.42 -35.55
C PHE A 318 -2.07 -6.59 -36.68
N GLY A 319 -1.78 -7.41 -37.69
CA GLY A 319 -2.66 -7.67 -38.83
C GLY A 319 -2.68 -6.53 -39.86
N PHE A 320 -1.66 -5.66 -39.87
CA PHE A 320 -1.52 -4.60 -40.85
C PHE A 320 -0.07 -4.15 -41.04
N SER A 321 0.30 -3.77 -42.26
CA SER A 321 1.62 -3.22 -42.55
C SER A 321 1.79 -1.83 -41.90
N PRO A 322 2.94 -1.54 -41.25
CA PRO A 322 3.16 -0.23 -40.65
C PRO A 322 3.38 0.83 -41.73
N GLN A 323 2.84 2.03 -41.52
CA GLN A 323 3.08 3.19 -42.40
C GLN A 323 4.46 3.81 -42.15
N GLY A 324 4.90 3.83 -40.89
CA GLY A 324 6.21 4.34 -40.47
C GLY A 324 7.31 3.28 -40.41
N GLU A 325 8.49 3.71 -39.98
CA GLU A 325 9.55 2.79 -39.52
C GLU A 325 9.13 2.15 -38.20
N VAL A 326 9.50 0.89 -38.01
CA VAL A 326 9.26 0.13 -36.78
C VAL A 326 10.56 -0.57 -36.43
N GLN A 327 10.93 -0.54 -35.15
CA GLN A 327 12.05 -1.30 -34.62
C GLN A 327 11.53 -2.30 -33.59
N VAL A 328 11.99 -3.54 -33.68
CA VAL A 328 11.66 -4.60 -32.72
C VAL A 328 12.82 -4.78 -31.74
N ILE A 329 12.49 -4.74 -30.46
CA ILE A 329 13.39 -5.07 -29.35
C ILE A 329 12.90 -6.39 -28.77
N MET A 330 13.66 -7.45 -29.00
CA MET A 330 13.34 -8.77 -28.46
C MET A 330 13.72 -8.83 -26.98
N GLY A 331 12.74 -9.13 -26.13
CA GLY A 331 12.96 -9.60 -24.77
C GLY A 331 13.04 -11.13 -24.72
N THR A 332 13.27 -11.68 -23.53
CA THR A 332 13.32 -13.13 -23.34
C THR A 332 11.94 -13.76 -23.42
N ILE A 333 10.91 -13.05 -22.97
CA ILE A 333 9.51 -13.53 -22.92
C ILE A 333 8.53 -12.51 -23.50
N ASP A 334 9.04 -11.47 -24.14
CA ASP A 334 8.29 -10.32 -24.64
C ASP A 334 8.84 -9.85 -25.99
N ILE A 335 7.98 -9.17 -26.75
CA ILE A 335 8.33 -8.51 -27.99
C ILE A 335 7.95 -7.04 -27.85
N ALA A 336 8.93 -6.14 -27.81
CA ALA A 336 8.67 -4.71 -27.75
C ALA A 336 8.81 -4.08 -29.14
N PHE A 337 7.77 -3.36 -29.57
CA PHE A 337 7.76 -2.60 -30.80
C PHE A 337 7.92 -1.12 -30.48
N HIS A 338 8.98 -0.53 -31.02
CA HIS A 338 9.16 0.91 -31.05
C HIS A 338 8.44 1.46 -32.28
N ILE A 339 7.41 2.26 -32.05
CA ILE A 339 6.49 2.73 -33.09
C ILE A 339 6.46 4.27 -33.05
N PRO A 340 7.34 4.95 -33.80
CA PRO A 340 7.42 6.40 -33.82
C PRO A 340 6.20 7.04 -34.50
N ASN A 341 5.61 6.35 -35.48
CA ASN A 341 4.40 6.82 -36.14
C ASN A 341 3.18 6.69 -35.20
N ILE A 342 2.53 7.82 -34.92
CA ILE A 342 1.44 7.89 -33.94
C ILE A 342 0.17 7.18 -34.43
N GLU A 343 -0.07 7.15 -35.73
CA GLU A 343 -1.22 6.46 -36.33
C GLU A 343 -1.09 4.93 -36.21
N ASP A 344 0.08 4.38 -36.54
CA ASP A 344 0.41 2.96 -36.38
C ASP A 344 0.29 2.54 -34.92
N ARG A 345 0.83 3.35 -33.99
CA ARG A 345 0.77 3.08 -32.55
C ARG A 345 -0.66 3.11 -32.02
N ALA A 346 -1.43 4.14 -32.37
CA ALA A 346 -2.83 4.23 -31.95
C ALA A 346 -3.67 3.04 -32.47
N ARG A 347 -3.39 2.59 -33.69
CA ARG A 347 -4.06 1.46 -34.31
C ARG A 347 -3.64 0.12 -33.68
N ALA A 348 -2.36 -0.04 -33.33
CA ALA A 348 -1.85 -1.18 -32.57
C ALA A 348 -2.51 -1.28 -31.19
N ASN A 349 -2.69 -0.15 -30.49
CA ASN A 349 -3.25 -0.12 -29.13
C ASN A 349 -4.76 -0.40 -29.07
N THR A 350 -5.51 0.00 -30.10
CA THR A 350 -6.98 -0.10 -30.10
C THR A 350 -7.51 -1.37 -30.74
N GLY A 351 -6.68 -2.09 -31.49
CA GLY A 351 -7.06 -3.30 -32.23
C GLY A 351 -8.12 -3.07 -33.33
N SER A 352 -8.53 -1.83 -33.59
CA SER A 352 -9.51 -1.49 -34.63
C SER A 352 -9.24 -0.09 -35.20
N ALA A 353 -9.27 0.04 -36.53
CA ALA A 353 -9.01 1.31 -37.22
C ALA A 353 -10.08 2.39 -36.98
N GLN A 354 -11.17 2.09 -36.26
CA GLN A 354 -12.36 2.95 -36.17
C GLN A 354 -12.58 3.68 -34.84
N ARG A 355 -11.73 3.46 -33.82
CA ARG A 355 -11.83 4.23 -32.57
C ARG A 355 -10.66 5.19 -32.45
N GLU A 356 -10.90 6.46 -32.79
CA GLU A 356 -10.05 7.59 -32.44
C GLU A 356 -10.07 7.84 -30.92
N ASP A 357 -9.59 6.87 -30.14
CA ASP A 357 -9.48 7.06 -28.71
C ASP A 357 -8.26 7.95 -28.44
N ARG A 358 -8.51 9.21 -28.06
CA ARG A 358 -7.45 10.17 -27.73
C ARG A 358 -6.51 9.65 -26.65
N THR A 359 -6.99 8.75 -25.78
CA THR A 359 -6.18 8.13 -24.72
C THR A 359 -5.05 7.25 -25.27
N ALA A 360 -5.25 6.61 -26.43
CA ALA A 360 -4.24 5.78 -27.08
C ALA A 360 -3.03 6.57 -27.60
N ARG A 361 -3.20 7.89 -27.80
CA ARG A 361 -2.12 8.79 -28.25
C ARG A 361 -1.18 9.22 -27.14
N THR A 362 -1.63 9.15 -25.88
CA THR A 362 -0.93 9.72 -24.71
C THR A 362 -0.40 8.69 -23.73
N ALA A 363 -0.77 7.41 -23.88
CA ALA A 363 -0.17 6.35 -23.09
C ALA A 363 1.26 6.12 -23.59
N ALA A 364 2.25 6.38 -22.72
CA ALA A 364 3.66 6.19 -23.04
C ALA A 364 3.97 4.72 -23.38
N GLU A 365 3.27 3.78 -22.73
CA GLU A 365 3.54 2.36 -22.85
C GLU A 365 2.25 1.56 -22.60
N VAL A 366 2.06 0.48 -23.37
CA VAL A 366 0.94 -0.44 -23.19
C VAL A 366 1.38 -1.87 -23.49
N VAL A 367 1.17 -2.78 -22.53
CA VAL A 367 1.17 -4.22 -22.79
C VAL A 367 -0.13 -4.58 -23.51
N ILE A 368 -0.01 -5.06 -24.75
CA ILE A 368 -1.16 -5.28 -25.62
C ILE A 368 -1.77 -6.64 -25.35
N SER A 369 -2.98 -6.63 -24.78
CA SER A 369 -3.74 -7.85 -24.49
C SER A 369 -4.53 -8.41 -25.68
N ARG A 370 -4.58 -7.68 -26.80
CA ARG A 370 -5.34 -8.04 -28.01
C ARG A 370 -4.55 -7.66 -29.25
N VAL A 371 -3.83 -8.64 -29.78
CA VAL A 371 -3.11 -8.56 -31.05
C VAL A 371 -3.74 -9.52 -32.08
N HIS A 372 -3.31 -9.45 -33.34
CA HIS A 372 -3.84 -10.30 -34.41
C HIS A 372 -3.51 -11.78 -34.18
N ASP A 373 -2.28 -12.09 -33.76
CA ASP A 373 -1.88 -13.43 -33.35
C ASP A 373 -2.24 -13.67 -31.86
N PRO A 374 -3.27 -14.46 -31.55
CA PRO A 374 -3.73 -14.60 -30.18
C PRO A 374 -2.70 -15.26 -29.24
N LEU A 375 -1.70 -15.96 -29.77
CA LEU A 375 -0.64 -16.57 -28.98
C LEU A 375 0.28 -15.52 -28.36
N LEU A 376 0.35 -14.32 -28.95
CA LEU A 376 1.17 -13.20 -28.49
C LEU A 376 0.43 -12.23 -27.55
N ASN A 377 -0.84 -12.49 -27.25
CA ASN A 377 -1.63 -11.64 -26.35
C ASN A 377 -0.96 -11.51 -24.97
N GLY A 378 -0.69 -10.26 -24.56
CA GLY A 378 -0.05 -9.93 -23.29
C GLY A 378 1.49 -10.10 -23.28
N LEU A 379 2.09 -10.52 -24.40
CA LEU A 379 3.54 -10.62 -24.59
C LEU A 379 4.12 -9.45 -25.41
N VAL A 380 3.25 -8.64 -25.99
CA VAL A 380 3.62 -7.54 -26.89
C VAL A 380 3.59 -6.21 -26.14
N ILE A 381 4.66 -5.44 -26.27
CA ILE A 381 4.80 -4.10 -25.70
C ILE A 381 4.88 -3.11 -26.85
N THR A 382 4.18 -1.98 -26.76
CA THR A 382 4.37 -0.86 -27.68
C THR A 382 5.05 0.30 -26.96
N LEU A 383 6.08 0.88 -27.57
CA LEU A 383 6.88 1.99 -27.06
C LEU A 383 6.84 3.19 -28.01
N GLU A 384 6.98 4.38 -27.43
CA GLU A 384 7.24 5.65 -28.12
C GLU A 384 8.75 5.91 -28.32
N TYR A 385 9.11 6.80 -29.26
CA TYR A 385 10.50 7.13 -29.59
C TYR A 385 11.36 7.53 -28.39
N ASN A 386 10.74 8.25 -27.44
CA ASN A 386 11.42 8.85 -26.29
C ASN A 386 11.38 7.99 -25.02
N ASP A 387 10.91 6.75 -25.13
CA ASP A 387 10.83 5.87 -23.96
C ASP A 387 12.22 5.47 -23.48
N THR A 388 12.41 5.57 -22.17
CA THR A 388 13.67 5.20 -21.52
C THR A 388 13.70 3.70 -21.28
N PRO A 389 14.89 3.09 -21.06
CA PRO A 389 15.00 1.71 -20.61
C PRO A 389 14.14 1.40 -19.37
N ASP A 390 13.91 2.40 -18.52
CA ASP A 390 13.06 2.31 -17.33
C ASP A 390 11.60 2.02 -17.69
N VAL A 391 11.06 2.66 -18.74
CA VAL A 391 9.71 2.41 -19.25
C VAL A 391 9.61 0.98 -19.78
N LEU A 392 10.55 0.54 -20.62
CA LEU A 392 10.55 -0.85 -21.10
C LEU A 392 10.66 -1.86 -19.95
N ASN A 393 11.44 -1.58 -18.91
CA ASN A 393 11.55 -2.47 -17.75
C ASN A 393 10.25 -2.50 -16.92
N HIS A 394 9.55 -1.36 -16.79
CA HIS A 394 8.20 -1.29 -16.21
C HIS A 394 7.23 -2.19 -17.00
N ALA A 395 7.20 -2.06 -18.32
CA ALA A 395 6.40 -2.88 -19.24
C ALA A 395 6.64 -4.38 -19.08
N ARG A 396 7.91 -4.76 -19.10
CA ARG A 396 8.34 -6.16 -18.98
C ARG A 396 7.91 -6.77 -17.66
N GLN A 397 7.91 -5.98 -16.59
CA GLN A 397 7.46 -6.45 -15.29
C GLN A 397 5.97 -6.83 -15.31
N HIS A 398 5.12 -6.12 -16.05
CA HIS A 398 3.74 -6.54 -16.26
C HIS A 398 3.64 -7.88 -17.02
N VAL A 399 4.46 -8.09 -18.07
CA VAL A 399 4.52 -9.38 -18.79
C VAL A 399 4.90 -10.52 -17.83
N VAL A 400 5.92 -10.31 -16.99
CA VAL A 400 6.34 -11.26 -15.96
C VAL A 400 5.21 -11.56 -14.98
N ASN A 401 4.53 -10.52 -14.49
CA ASN A 401 3.47 -10.65 -13.49
C ASN A 401 2.24 -11.40 -14.03
N ASP A 402 1.87 -11.14 -15.29
CA ASP A 402 0.71 -11.73 -15.94
C ASP A 402 0.97 -13.15 -16.46
N HIS A 403 2.09 -13.37 -17.16
CA HIS A 403 2.34 -14.64 -17.84
C HIS A 403 3.17 -15.63 -17.02
N ILE A 404 4.08 -15.15 -16.17
CA ILE A 404 4.96 -16.04 -15.42
C ILE A 404 4.40 -16.26 -14.02
N MET A 405 4.16 -15.18 -13.27
CA MET A 405 3.69 -15.26 -11.89
C MET A 405 2.19 -15.55 -11.78
N ARG A 406 1.40 -15.12 -12.77
CA ARG A 406 -0.07 -15.14 -12.72
C ARG A 406 -0.59 -14.52 -11.43
N MET A 407 -0.06 -13.36 -11.05
CA MET A 407 -0.52 -12.63 -9.85
C MET A 407 -2.04 -12.36 -9.90
N ARG A 408 -2.62 -12.32 -11.11
CA ARG A 408 -4.06 -12.14 -11.32
C ARG A 408 -4.90 -13.39 -11.04
N GLU A 409 -4.35 -14.60 -11.11
CA GLU A 409 -5.10 -15.84 -10.84
C GLU A 409 -5.26 -16.12 -9.34
N LEU A 410 -4.39 -15.54 -8.52
CA LEU A 410 -4.55 -15.52 -7.06
C LEU A 410 -5.66 -14.56 -6.60
N ARG A 411 -6.40 -13.93 -7.53
CA ARG A 411 -7.54 -13.07 -7.20
C ARG A 411 -8.70 -13.94 -6.72
N ASP A 412 -8.94 -13.87 -5.43
CA ASP A 412 -10.03 -14.58 -4.75
C ASP A 412 -11.38 -14.43 -5.47
N SER A 413 -12.10 -15.54 -5.50
CA SER A 413 -13.51 -15.68 -5.92
C SER A 413 -14.51 -14.97 -5.00
N ASN A 414 -14.03 -14.27 -3.95
CA ASN A 414 -14.86 -13.72 -2.88
C ASN A 414 -14.95 -12.18 -2.93
N ASN A 415 -14.72 -11.57 -4.10
CA ASN A 415 -14.94 -10.13 -4.24
C ASN A 415 -16.45 -9.85 -4.16
N GLU A 416 -16.84 -9.02 -3.20
CA GLU A 416 -18.19 -8.52 -3.08
C GLU A 416 -18.49 -7.70 -4.34
N THR A 417 -19.50 -8.11 -5.10
CA THR A 417 -19.97 -7.36 -6.27
C THR A 417 -21.14 -6.46 -5.88
N LEU A 418 -21.50 -5.54 -6.77
CA LEU A 418 -22.68 -4.71 -6.55
C LEU A 418 -23.96 -5.56 -6.44
N ASP A 419 -24.03 -6.67 -7.21
CA ASP A 419 -25.14 -7.60 -7.19
C ASP A 419 -25.21 -8.39 -5.88
N THR A 420 -24.08 -8.86 -5.35
CA THR A 420 -24.05 -9.56 -4.06
C THR A 420 -24.42 -8.60 -2.93
N MET A 421 -23.92 -7.36 -2.96
CA MET A 421 -24.27 -6.32 -1.99
C MET A 421 -25.79 -6.05 -2.02
N SER A 422 -26.34 -5.86 -3.21
CA SER A 422 -27.78 -5.60 -3.40
C SER A 422 -28.64 -6.80 -2.96
N ALA A 423 -28.19 -8.02 -3.24
CA ALA A 423 -28.87 -9.25 -2.82
C ALA A 423 -28.89 -9.40 -1.29
N ARG A 424 -27.79 -9.07 -0.62
CA ARG A 424 -27.71 -9.06 0.86
C ARG A 424 -28.71 -8.07 1.45
N ILE A 425 -28.76 -6.85 0.93
CA ILE A 425 -29.73 -5.83 1.37
C ILE A 425 -31.17 -6.31 1.19
N ARG A 426 -31.50 -6.88 0.03
CA ARG A 426 -32.84 -7.46 -0.23
C ARG A 426 -33.17 -8.64 0.69
N SER A 427 -32.15 -9.37 1.16
CA SER A 427 -32.29 -10.48 2.10
C SER A 427 -32.41 -10.03 3.56
N GLY A 428 -32.38 -8.72 3.82
CA GLY A 428 -32.54 -8.14 5.15
C GLY A 428 -31.22 -7.78 5.86
N ASP A 429 -30.06 -7.88 5.19
CA ASP A 429 -28.82 -7.37 5.76
C ASP A 429 -28.90 -5.86 5.98
N ASN A 430 -28.20 -5.37 7.02
CA ASN A 430 -28.04 -3.95 7.26
C ASN A 430 -27.35 -3.27 6.05
N PRO A 431 -27.98 -2.28 5.39
CA PRO A 431 -27.44 -1.68 4.17
C PRO A 431 -26.08 -1.02 4.34
N GLU A 432 -25.82 -0.38 5.48
CA GLU A 432 -24.52 0.23 5.74
C GLU A 432 -23.41 -0.81 5.84
N THR A 433 -23.69 -1.95 6.49
CA THR A 433 -22.73 -3.05 6.58
C THR A 433 -22.43 -3.66 5.22
N ALA A 434 -23.46 -3.81 4.38
CA ALA A 434 -23.30 -4.29 3.01
C ALA A 434 -22.49 -3.30 2.15
N ILE A 435 -22.83 -2.00 2.20
CA ILE A 435 -22.10 -0.91 1.51
C ILE A 435 -20.64 -0.88 1.96
N PHE A 436 -20.36 -0.94 3.26
CA PHE A 436 -19.00 -0.93 3.79
C PHE A 436 -18.20 -2.13 3.27
N THR A 437 -18.79 -3.33 3.29
CA THR A 437 -18.12 -4.56 2.80
C THR A 437 -17.82 -4.45 1.31
N TYR A 438 -18.75 -3.90 0.53
CA TYR A 438 -18.56 -3.66 -0.90
C TYR A 438 -17.43 -2.66 -1.16
N LEU A 439 -17.44 -1.51 -0.48
CA LEU A 439 -16.40 -0.48 -0.62
C LEU A 439 -15.02 -0.99 -0.18
N ASP A 440 -14.93 -1.78 0.88
CA ASP A 440 -13.67 -2.40 1.31
C ASP A 440 -13.18 -3.46 0.30
N SER A 441 -14.08 -4.28 -0.23
CA SER A 441 -13.75 -5.24 -1.30
C SER A 441 -13.27 -4.54 -2.57
N LEU A 442 -13.90 -3.42 -2.93
CA LEU A 442 -13.48 -2.57 -4.04
C LEU A 442 -12.10 -1.97 -3.78
N ARG A 443 -11.85 -1.43 -2.57
CA ARG A 443 -10.54 -0.94 -2.14
C ARG A 443 -9.47 -2.03 -2.27
N GLY A 444 -9.73 -3.23 -1.77
CA GLY A 444 -8.82 -4.38 -1.91
C GLY A 444 -8.54 -4.77 -3.35
N THR A 445 -9.56 -4.71 -4.22
CA THR A 445 -9.41 -4.97 -5.66
C THR A 445 -8.53 -3.93 -6.34
N ARG A 446 -8.74 -2.64 -6.05
CA ARG A 446 -7.91 -1.56 -6.58
C ARG A 446 -6.49 -1.61 -6.04
N LEU A 447 -6.31 -1.94 -4.75
CA LEU A 447 -4.99 -2.11 -4.15
C LEU A 447 -4.21 -3.26 -4.79
N ARG A 448 -4.86 -4.37 -5.15
CA ARG A 448 -4.23 -5.47 -5.92
C ARG A 448 -3.85 -5.09 -7.35
N GLN A 449 -4.54 -4.13 -7.96
CA GLN A 449 -4.13 -3.58 -9.25
C GLN A 449 -2.94 -2.65 -9.06
N ALA A 450 -3.00 -1.76 -8.06
CA ALA A 450 -1.91 -0.86 -7.73
C ALA A 450 -0.64 -1.59 -7.28
N SER A 451 -0.73 -2.76 -6.65
CA SER A 451 0.45 -3.54 -6.27
C SER A 451 1.25 -4.04 -7.48
N ASP A 452 0.58 -4.35 -8.59
CA ASP A 452 1.20 -4.70 -9.87
C ASP A 452 2.01 -3.51 -10.40
N GLU A 453 1.39 -2.32 -10.39
CA GLU A 453 2.04 -1.05 -10.78
C GLU A 453 3.21 -0.69 -9.86
N ILE A 454 3.07 -0.84 -8.54
CA ILE A 454 4.16 -0.56 -7.58
C ILE A 454 5.38 -1.41 -7.92
N VAL A 455 5.18 -2.71 -8.15
CA VAL A 455 6.25 -3.64 -8.52
C VAL A 455 6.88 -3.24 -9.87
N ALA A 456 6.07 -2.88 -10.86
CA ALA A 456 6.54 -2.43 -12.17
C ALA A 456 7.34 -1.12 -12.09
N PHE A 457 6.87 -0.13 -11.32
CA PHE A 457 7.58 1.13 -11.12
C PHE A 457 8.94 0.95 -10.45
N PHE A 458 9.02 0.08 -9.44
CA PHE A 458 10.31 -0.27 -8.85
C PHE A 458 11.22 -0.98 -9.85
N ALA A 459 10.68 -1.82 -10.73
CA ALA A 459 11.45 -2.45 -11.79
C ALA A 459 12.01 -1.45 -12.82
N GLY A 460 11.29 -0.37 -13.09
CA GLY A 460 11.78 0.78 -13.84
C GLY A 460 12.66 1.75 -13.03
N GLY A 461 13.05 1.44 -11.80
CA GLY A 461 13.92 2.31 -10.99
C GLY A 461 13.27 3.60 -10.49
N THR A 462 11.93 3.67 -10.49
CA THR A 462 11.17 4.85 -10.03
C THR A 462 11.33 5.05 -8.52
N ARG A 463 11.46 6.30 -8.08
CA ARG A 463 11.63 6.61 -6.65
C ARG A 463 10.33 6.43 -5.86
N PRO A 464 10.37 5.96 -4.60
CA PRO A 464 9.19 5.75 -3.77
C PRO A 464 8.18 6.92 -3.75
N GLU A 465 8.66 8.16 -3.64
CA GLU A 465 7.81 9.34 -3.59
C GLU A 465 7.06 9.57 -4.91
N GLN A 466 7.71 9.27 -6.04
CA GLN A 466 7.12 9.37 -7.37
C GLN A 466 6.06 8.29 -7.58
N ILE A 467 6.30 7.06 -7.08
CA ILE A 467 5.32 5.96 -7.11
C ILE A 467 4.05 6.36 -6.34
N ILE A 468 4.23 6.83 -5.10
CA ILE A 468 3.11 7.29 -4.27
C ILE A 468 2.36 8.41 -4.99
N GLN A 469 3.07 9.41 -5.53
CA GLN A 469 2.45 10.51 -6.26
C GLN A 469 1.68 10.03 -7.50
N ALA A 470 2.26 9.12 -8.30
CA ALA A 470 1.64 8.61 -9.51
C ALA A 470 0.32 7.86 -9.21
N LEU A 471 0.29 7.08 -8.13
CA LEU A 471 -0.85 6.22 -7.77
C LEU A 471 -1.90 6.89 -6.87
N THR A 472 -1.59 8.03 -6.25
CA THR A 472 -2.53 8.74 -5.34
C THR A 472 -3.01 10.09 -5.88
N ASN A 473 -2.35 10.66 -6.90
CA ASN A 473 -2.79 11.92 -7.47
C ASN A 473 -3.95 11.71 -8.44
N GLN A 474 -5.16 12.21 -8.11
CA GLN A 474 -6.35 12.11 -8.97
C GLN A 474 -6.19 12.71 -10.38
N ARG A 475 -5.20 13.55 -10.61
CA ARG A 475 -4.94 14.15 -11.93
C ARG A 475 -4.15 13.24 -12.87
N THR A 476 -3.67 12.10 -12.39
CA THR A 476 -3.02 11.09 -13.23
C THR A 476 -4.07 10.10 -13.70
N SER A 477 -3.84 9.47 -14.87
CA SER A 477 -4.68 8.37 -15.36
C SER A 477 -4.81 7.24 -14.33
N TYR A 478 -3.75 6.99 -13.56
CA TYR A 478 -3.75 6.01 -12.47
C TYR A 478 -4.61 6.44 -11.29
N GLY A 479 -4.53 7.70 -10.86
CA GLY A 479 -5.37 8.22 -9.78
C GLY A 479 -6.84 8.23 -10.14
N GLU A 480 -7.21 8.59 -11.37
CA GLU A 480 -8.61 8.49 -11.83
C GLU A 480 -9.11 7.04 -11.84
N ARG A 481 -8.26 6.09 -12.27
CA ARG A 481 -8.60 4.67 -12.33
C ARG A 481 -8.76 4.03 -10.95
N PHE A 482 -7.92 4.40 -9.98
CA PHE A 482 -7.83 3.70 -8.70
C PHE A 482 -8.34 4.47 -7.49
N ARG A 483 -8.40 5.80 -7.54
CA ARG A 483 -8.70 6.62 -6.35
C ARG A 483 -10.09 7.25 -6.43
N GLY A 484 -10.79 7.17 -5.30
CA GLY A 484 -12.04 7.88 -5.05
C GLY A 484 -13.29 7.17 -5.57
N LEU A 485 -14.43 7.73 -5.17
CA LEU A 485 -15.75 7.33 -5.60
C LEU A 485 -16.14 8.18 -6.81
N THR A 486 -16.16 7.59 -8.00
CA THR A 486 -16.63 8.28 -9.21
C THR A 486 -18.16 8.50 -9.13
N PRO A 487 -18.72 9.57 -9.70
CA PRO A 487 -20.16 9.80 -9.71
C PRO A 487 -20.97 8.62 -10.28
N SER A 488 -20.46 7.95 -11.32
CA SER A 488 -21.11 6.77 -11.91
C SER A 488 -21.19 5.61 -10.92
N LEU A 489 -20.08 5.31 -10.24
CA LEU A 489 -20.06 4.29 -9.19
C LEU A 489 -20.95 4.66 -7.99
N GLU A 490 -20.95 5.93 -7.56
CA GLU A 490 -21.86 6.41 -6.53
C GLU A 490 -23.32 6.14 -6.90
N ASN A 491 -23.73 6.56 -8.09
CA ASN A 491 -25.10 6.37 -8.57
C ASN A 491 -25.48 4.89 -8.65
N LEU A 492 -24.57 4.03 -9.12
CA LEU A 492 -24.80 2.58 -9.15
C LEU A 492 -25.02 1.99 -7.75
N ILE A 493 -24.25 2.41 -6.75
CA ILE A 493 -24.45 1.97 -5.36
C ILE A 493 -25.79 2.49 -4.85
N VAL A 494 -26.11 3.77 -5.09
CA VAL A 494 -27.35 4.39 -4.66
C VAL A 494 -28.58 3.74 -5.30
N GLU A 495 -28.51 3.34 -6.56
CA GLU A 495 -29.58 2.56 -7.22
C GLU A 495 -29.81 1.21 -6.52
N GLY A 496 -28.73 0.55 -6.08
CA GLY A 496 -28.79 -0.73 -5.36
C GLY A 496 -29.26 -0.62 -3.90
N THR A 497 -29.02 0.51 -3.24
CA THR A 497 -29.27 0.67 -1.79
C THR A 497 -30.39 1.65 -1.44
N GLY A 498 -30.72 2.57 -2.33
CA GLY A 498 -31.66 3.67 -2.13
C GLY A 498 -30.99 5.00 -1.80
N GLU A 499 -31.64 6.10 -2.22
CA GLU A 499 -31.18 7.50 -2.11
C GLU A 499 -30.88 7.93 -0.66
N VAL A 500 -31.57 7.35 0.31
CA VAL A 500 -31.38 7.64 1.75
C VAL A 500 -29.95 7.34 2.23
N TYR A 501 -29.23 6.43 1.56
CA TYR A 501 -27.86 6.06 1.91
C TYR A 501 -26.79 6.85 1.13
N ARG A 502 -27.16 7.72 0.17
CA ARG A 502 -26.17 8.51 -0.60
C ARG A 502 -25.17 9.25 0.30
N PRO A 503 -25.56 9.95 1.39
CA PRO A 503 -24.60 10.62 2.26
C PRO A 503 -23.58 9.66 2.91
N TYR A 504 -24.02 8.45 3.29
CA TYR A 504 -23.15 7.41 3.83
C TYR A 504 -22.15 6.91 2.79
N ILE A 505 -22.64 6.62 1.58
CA ILE A 505 -21.84 6.12 0.46
C ILE A 505 -20.75 7.12 0.11
N ILE A 506 -21.08 8.42 0.03
CA ILE A 506 -20.10 9.48 -0.23
C ILE A 506 -19.06 9.53 0.90
N ALA A 507 -19.50 9.53 2.16
CA ALA A 507 -18.59 9.62 3.31
C ALA A 507 -17.62 8.43 3.36
N GLN A 508 -18.13 7.20 3.27
CA GLN A 508 -17.31 5.98 3.25
C GLN A 508 -16.45 5.89 1.99
N GLY A 509 -16.96 6.29 0.84
CA GLY A 509 -16.20 6.33 -0.41
C GLY A 509 -14.98 7.25 -0.32
N ILE A 510 -15.11 8.42 0.30
CA ILE A 510 -14.00 9.35 0.55
C ILE A 510 -12.98 8.74 1.52
N ILE A 511 -13.44 8.14 2.62
CA ILE A 511 -12.57 7.57 3.65
C ILE A 511 -11.81 6.35 3.09
N MET A 512 -12.51 5.39 2.51
CA MET A 512 -11.94 4.11 2.09
C MET A 512 -11.20 4.19 0.76
N LEU A 513 -11.80 4.83 -0.25
CA LEU A 513 -11.22 4.91 -1.60
C LEU A 513 -10.37 6.17 -1.81
N GLY A 514 -10.38 7.11 -0.85
CA GLY A 514 -9.47 8.25 -0.80
C GLY A 514 -8.32 8.01 0.17
N GLU A 515 -8.42 8.53 1.40
CA GLU A 515 -7.30 8.51 2.36
C GLU A 515 -6.84 7.11 2.76
N GLY A 516 -7.78 6.20 3.01
CA GLY A 516 -7.49 4.81 3.35
C GLY A 516 -6.77 4.08 2.23
N TYR A 517 -7.11 4.37 0.97
CA TYR A 517 -6.40 3.87 -0.19
C TYR A 517 -4.99 4.48 -0.29
N ASP A 518 -4.86 5.80 -0.14
CA ASP A 518 -3.56 6.49 -0.17
C ASP A 518 -2.59 5.95 0.90
N GLN A 519 -3.10 5.70 2.12
CA GLN A 519 -2.32 5.09 3.18
C GLN A 519 -1.91 3.65 2.82
N SER A 520 -2.80 2.88 2.19
CA SER A 520 -2.49 1.52 1.75
C SER A 520 -1.37 1.50 0.70
N ILE A 521 -1.35 2.48 -0.21
CA ILE A 521 -0.26 2.65 -1.19
C ILE A 521 1.07 2.96 -0.50
N ARG A 522 1.07 3.90 0.46
CA ARG A 522 2.27 4.22 1.26
C ARG A 522 2.79 2.98 1.99
N ASP A 523 1.89 2.23 2.61
CA ASP A 523 2.22 1.01 3.33
C ASP A 523 2.85 -0.06 2.42
N CYS A 524 2.37 -0.19 1.18
CA CYS A 524 2.95 -1.10 0.19
C CYS A 524 4.34 -0.65 -0.28
N VAL A 525 4.51 0.65 -0.59
CA VAL A 525 5.78 1.23 -1.02
C VAL A 525 6.84 1.16 0.09
N ASP A 526 6.44 1.48 1.33
CA ASP A 526 7.30 1.36 2.51
C ASP A 526 7.74 -0.09 2.72
N ALA A 527 6.82 -1.06 2.54
CA ALA A 527 7.16 -2.46 2.69
C ALA A 527 8.23 -2.93 1.70
N PHE A 528 8.12 -2.50 0.44
CA PHE A 528 9.13 -2.74 -0.58
C PHE A 528 10.50 -2.18 -0.17
N HIS A 529 10.52 -0.91 0.27
CA HIS A 529 11.75 -0.24 0.68
C HIS A 529 12.40 -0.89 1.91
N ILE A 530 11.61 -1.31 2.90
CA ILE A 530 12.10 -2.03 4.08
C ILE A 530 12.83 -3.32 3.66
N LEU A 531 12.25 -4.11 2.75
CA LEU A 531 12.91 -5.33 2.26
C LEU A 531 14.22 -5.00 1.52
N GLN A 532 14.25 -3.99 0.65
CA GLN A 532 15.50 -3.58 0.00
C GLN A 532 16.56 -3.12 1.01
N SER A 533 16.17 -2.33 2.01
CA SER A 533 17.08 -1.87 3.07
C SER A 533 17.65 -3.02 3.92
N ASN A 534 16.94 -4.15 3.98
CA ASN A 534 17.40 -5.36 4.66
C ASN A 534 18.38 -6.19 3.81
N GLY A 535 18.64 -5.81 2.56
CA GLY A 535 19.62 -6.42 1.66
C GLY A 535 19.03 -7.41 0.64
N TYR A 536 17.70 -7.47 0.50
CA TYR A 536 17.07 -8.30 -0.52
C TYR A 536 17.20 -7.64 -1.91
N SER A 537 17.45 -8.45 -2.94
CA SER A 537 17.43 -7.97 -4.33
C SER A 537 16.01 -7.58 -4.73
N GLN A 538 15.88 -6.76 -5.77
CA GLN A 538 14.57 -6.34 -6.28
C GLN A 538 13.69 -7.54 -6.66
N GLU A 539 14.26 -8.53 -7.35
CA GLU A 539 13.57 -9.76 -7.75
C GLU A 539 13.10 -10.56 -6.53
N GLN A 540 13.92 -10.61 -5.48
CA GLN A 540 13.53 -11.25 -4.21
C GLN A 540 12.39 -10.49 -3.55
N VAL A 541 12.44 -9.14 -3.50
CA VAL A 541 11.34 -8.32 -2.98
C VAL A 541 10.06 -8.59 -3.75
N VAL A 542 10.10 -8.59 -5.08
CA VAL A 542 8.95 -8.94 -5.94
C VAL A 542 8.45 -10.34 -5.63
N GLY A 543 9.35 -11.33 -5.53
CA GLY A 543 9.02 -12.71 -5.17
C GLY A 543 8.31 -12.81 -3.82
N PHE A 544 8.78 -12.11 -2.78
CA PHE A 544 8.12 -12.09 -1.47
C PHE A 544 6.73 -11.48 -1.55
N LEU A 545 6.61 -10.29 -2.15
CA LEU A 545 5.39 -9.51 -2.14
C LEU A 545 4.32 -10.11 -3.05
N ALA A 546 4.70 -10.73 -4.17
CA ALA A 546 3.79 -11.44 -5.08
C ALA A 546 3.09 -12.65 -4.45
N THR A 547 3.65 -13.21 -3.36
CA THR A 547 3.03 -14.35 -2.65
C THR A 547 1.97 -13.93 -1.63
N ARG A 548 1.74 -12.62 -1.45
CA ARG A 548 0.90 -12.08 -0.38
C ARG A 548 -0.06 -11.01 -0.89
N PRO A 549 -1.25 -10.91 -0.31
CA PRO A 549 -2.12 -9.77 -0.55
C PRO A 549 -1.44 -8.45 -0.14
N PRO A 550 -1.64 -7.35 -0.89
CA PRO A 550 -0.96 -6.08 -0.64
C PRO A 550 -1.28 -5.46 0.72
N GLN A 551 -2.48 -5.69 1.26
CA GLN A 551 -2.85 -5.24 2.61
C GLN A 551 -1.96 -5.83 3.72
N ASP A 552 -1.30 -6.96 3.47
CA ASP A 552 -0.46 -7.65 4.45
C ASP A 552 1.04 -7.34 4.29
N TRP A 553 1.43 -6.55 3.27
CA TRP A 553 2.84 -6.30 2.97
C TRP A 553 3.56 -5.59 4.11
N LYS A 554 2.96 -4.54 4.69
CA LYS A 554 3.58 -3.78 5.78
C LYS A 554 3.72 -4.60 7.07
N SER A 555 2.68 -5.33 7.46
CA SER A 555 2.71 -6.18 8.65
C SER A 555 3.72 -7.32 8.49
N PHE A 556 3.81 -7.89 7.28
CA PHE A 556 4.82 -8.89 6.94
C PHE A 556 6.24 -8.42 7.21
N VAL A 557 6.60 -7.24 6.69
CA VAL A 557 7.98 -6.76 6.81
C VAL A 557 8.30 -6.23 8.22
N THR A 558 7.31 -5.64 8.90
CA THR A 558 7.51 -5.08 10.25
C THR A 558 7.76 -6.18 11.28
N ASN A 559 7.08 -7.31 11.12
CA ASN A 559 7.28 -8.47 11.99
C ASN A 559 8.60 -9.20 11.71
N LYS A 560 9.27 -8.92 10.59
CA LYS A 560 10.53 -9.57 10.19
C LYS A 560 11.79 -8.87 10.66
N THR A 561 11.73 -7.59 11.02
CA THR A 561 12.93 -6.78 11.33
C THR A 561 13.64 -7.15 12.65
N ILE A 562 13.44 -8.36 13.19
CA ILE A 562 13.99 -8.78 14.50
C ILE A 562 15.06 -9.88 14.41
N THR A 563 15.30 -10.53 13.26
CA THR A 563 16.34 -11.59 13.19
C THR A 563 17.28 -11.38 12.02
N LYS A 564 18.41 -10.72 12.30
CA LYS A 564 19.68 -10.89 11.58
C LYS A 564 20.68 -11.53 12.53
#